data_AF-A0AAN6TXE7-F1
#
_entry.id   AF-A0AAN6TXE7-F1
#
_cell.length_a   1.000
_cell.length_b   1.000
_cell.length_c   1.000
_cell.angle_alpha   90.00
_cell.angle_beta   90.00
_cell.angle_gamma   90.00
#
_symmetry.space_group_name_H-M   'P 1'
#
loop_
_entity.id
_entity.type
_entity.pdbx_description
1 polymer ?
#
loop_
_entity_poly.entity_id
_entity_poly.type
_entity_poly.pdbx_seq_one_letter_code
_entity_poly.pdbx_strand_id
1 'polypeptide(L)'
;MGWTILRPVIFMDNLVPGFPRKILLTMLRDTMKDKPLQWVATKDLGFFAAQAFTTPALETERQWVWLATSSFAQLSQAFEKATGQPAGTTFSLLGKALKHDVSEMGIMVDLFRDDGYKASLPEIRELHPNVTTMETWLRECIRQTHVIGRPSVEGENCS
;
A
#
# COMPACT_ATOMS: atom_id res chain seq x y z
N MET A 1 -28.24 9.99 12.07
CA MET A 1 -27.36 10.17 10.89
C MET A 1 -26.27 9.13 11.01
N GLY A 2 -26.25 8.12 10.14
CA GLY A 2 -25.17 7.14 10.09
C GLY A 2 -23.96 7.71 9.35
N TRP A 3 -22.75 7.35 9.78
CA TRP A 3 -21.50 7.71 9.11
C TRP A 3 -20.60 6.49 9.02
N THR A 4 -19.84 6.42 7.93
CA THR A 4 -18.81 5.39 7.71
C THR A 4 -17.50 6.10 7.43
N ILE A 5 -16.46 5.81 8.21
CA ILE A 5 -15.13 6.37 8.01
C ILE A 5 -14.19 5.28 7.50
N LEU A 6 -13.65 5.49 6.31
CA LEU A 6 -12.58 4.67 5.74
C LEU A 6 -11.24 5.27 6.17
N ARG A 7 -10.40 4.48 6.85
CA ARG A 7 -9.07 4.88 7.30
C ARG A 7 -8.02 4.09 6.52
N PRO A 8 -7.67 4.50 5.29
CA PRO A 8 -6.69 3.79 4.49
C PRO A 8 -5.33 3.77 5.17
N VAL A 9 -4.61 2.68 4.91
CA VAL A 9 -3.20 2.52 5.24
C VAL A 9 -2.34 2.95 4.04
N ILE A 10 -1.05 2.62 4.00
CA ILE A 10 -0.22 2.99 2.84
C ILE A 10 -0.73 2.32 1.55
N PHE A 11 -0.82 3.08 0.47
CA PHE A 11 -1.35 2.58 -0.80
C PHE A 11 -0.33 1.72 -1.53
N MET A 12 -0.78 0.58 -2.07
CA MET A 12 0.02 -0.21 -3.01
C MET A 12 0.35 0.60 -4.26
N ASP A 13 -0.55 1.48 -4.69
CA ASP A 13 -0.37 2.44 -5.77
C ASP A 13 0.87 3.35 -5.62
N ASN A 14 1.38 3.56 -4.40
CA ASN A 14 2.64 4.29 -4.19
C ASN A 14 3.88 3.51 -4.70
N LEU A 15 3.71 2.24 -5.09
CA LEU A 15 4.76 1.36 -5.60
C LEU A 15 4.85 1.35 -7.14
N VAL A 16 4.25 2.34 -7.81
CA VAL A 16 4.34 2.53 -9.26
C VAL A 16 5.80 2.48 -9.74
N PRO A 17 6.08 1.85 -10.90
CA PRO A 17 7.44 1.75 -11.41
C PRO A 17 8.11 3.10 -11.64
N GLY A 18 9.31 3.28 -11.08
CA GLY A 18 10.09 4.50 -11.25
C GLY A 18 11.21 4.64 -10.22
N PHE A 19 11.90 5.79 -10.28
CA PHE A 19 12.88 6.21 -9.27
C PHE A 19 12.23 6.62 -7.94
N PRO A 20 11.06 7.32 -7.90
CA PRO A 20 10.39 7.67 -6.65
C PRO A 20 10.09 6.46 -5.76
N ARG A 21 9.62 5.35 -6.35
CA ARG A 21 9.42 4.07 -5.65
C ARG A 21 10.69 3.58 -4.96
N LYS A 22 11.86 3.68 -5.61
CA LYS A 22 13.12 3.24 -5.00
C LYS A 22 13.46 4.07 -3.76
N ILE A 23 13.21 5.37 -3.80
CA ILE A 23 13.42 6.27 -2.64
C ILE A 23 12.46 5.90 -1.51
N LEU A 24 11.16 5.73 -1.82
CA LEU A 24 10.14 5.31 -0.86
C LEU A 24 10.51 3.97 -0.20
N LEU A 25 10.83 2.94 -0.99
CA LEU A 25 11.24 1.63 -0.48
C LEU A 25 12.49 1.71 0.39
N THR A 26 13.43 2.60 0.05
CA THR A 26 14.65 2.82 0.85
C THR A 26 14.33 3.46 2.20
N MET A 27 13.48 4.48 2.20
CA MET A 27 13.02 5.13 3.42
C MET A 27 12.26 4.15 4.34
N LEU A 28 11.38 3.33 3.76
CA LEU A 28 10.64 2.31 4.51
C LEU A 28 11.56 1.23 5.07
N ARG A 29 12.51 0.71 4.27
CA ARG A 29 13.52 -0.25 4.73
C ARG A 29 14.31 0.29 5.93
N ASP A 30 14.82 1.50 5.80
CA ASP A 30 15.73 2.09 6.78
C ASP A 30 14.99 2.48 8.08
N THR A 31 13.72 2.84 7.99
CA THR A 31 12.92 3.30 9.14
C THR A 31 12.14 2.19 9.83
N MET A 32 11.52 1.27 9.07
CA MET A 32 10.67 0.21 9.62
C MET A 32 11.44 -1.05 9.99
N LYS A 33 12.58 -1.34 9.34
CA LYS A 33 13.37 -2.56 9.55
C LYS A 33 12.49 -3.81 9.47
N ASP A 34 12.31 -4.52 10.59
CA ASP A 34 11.53 -5.75 10.70
C ASP A 34 10.05 -5.51 11.00
N LYS A 35 9.64 -4.27 11.30
CA LYS A 35 8.23 -3.97 11.61
C LYS A 35 7.37 -4.11 10.35
N PRO A 36 6.25 -4.85 10.44
CA PRO A 36 5.32 -4.97 9.33
C PRO A 36 4.60 -3.65 9.03
N LEU A 37 4.42 -3.39 7.73
CA LEU A 37 3.59 -2.30 7.22
C LEU A 37 2.27 -2.86 6.68
N GLN A 38 1.26 -2.02 6.72
CA GLN A 38 -0.09 -2.34 6.29
C GLN A 38 -0.36 -1.67 4.96
N TRP A 39 -0.75 -2.43 3.94
CA TRP A 39 -0.95 -1.94 2.56
C TRP A 39 -2.39 -2.10 2.09
N VAL A 40 -2.87 -1.19 1.25
CA VAL A 40 -4.20 -1.29 0.60
C VAL A 40 -4.14 -0.89 -0.86
N ALA A 41 -4.84 -1.62 -1.73
CA ALA A 41 -5.00 -1.23 -3.14
C ALA A 41 -6.17 -0.23 -3.27
N THR A 42 -6.02 0.79 -4.11
CA THR A 42 -7.05 1.83 -4.28
C THR A 42 -8.38 1.25 -4.82
N LYS A 43 -8.32 0.24 -5.69
CA LYS A 43 -9.50 -0.49 -6.17
C LYS A 43 -10.31 -1.16 -5.06
N ASP A 44 -9.65 -1.73 -4.05
CA ASP A 44 -10.33 -2.36 -2.91
C ASP A 44 -11.03 -1.28 -2.07
N LEU A 45 -10.40 -0.11 -1.89
CA LEU A 45 -11.03 1.04 -1.23
C LEU A 45 -12.33 1.45 -1.93
N GLY A 46 -12.34 1.46 -3.27
CA GLY A 46 -13.52 1.75 -4.08
C GLY A 46 -14.65 0.73 -3.89
N PHE A 47 -14.32 -0.56 -3.84
CA PHE A 47 -15.29 -1.62 -3.54
C PHE A 47 -15.96 -1.40 -2.18
N PHE A 48 -15.18 -1.10 -1.14
CA PHE A 48 -15.72 -0.87 0.20
C PHE A 48 -16.50 0.43 0.34
N ALA A 49 -16.08 1.49 -0.36
CA ALA A 49 -16.86 2.72 -0.44
C ALA A 49 -18.24 2.45 -1.06
N ALA A 50 -18.30 1.68 -2.16
CA ALA A 50 -19.56 1.27 -2.76
C ALA A 50 -20.41 0.41 -1.81
N GLN A 51 -19.79 -0.56 -1.12
CA GLN A 51 -20.48 -1.43 -0.16
C GLN A 51 -21.10 -0.64 1.00
N ALA A 52 -20.42 0.41 1.47
CA ALA A 52 -20.91 1.29 2.52
C ALA A 52 -22.19 2.05 2.11
N PHE A 53 -22.39 2.32 0.81
CA PHE A 53 -23.62 2.95 0.31
C PHE A 53 -24.73 1.95 0.01
N THR A 54 -24.40 0.75 -0.47
CA THR A 54 -25.40 -0.26 -0.90
C THR A 54 -25.92 -1.13 0.24
N THR A 55 -25.27 -1.11 1.40
CA THR A 55 -25.70 -1.87 2.59
C THR A 55 -25.99 -0.94 3.77
N PRO A 56 -27.15 -0.23 3.79
CA PRO A 56 -27.50 0.70 4.87
C PRO A 56 -27.70 0.00 6.22
N ALA A 57 -27.96 -1.32 6.23
CA ALA A 57 -28.20 -2.11 7.44
C ALA A 57 -26.95 -2.29 8.33
N LEU A 58 -25.77 -1.85 7.87
CA LEU A 58 -24.61 -1.62 8.74
C LEU A 58 -24.78 -0.27 9.48
N GLU A 59 -25.90 -0.12 10.18
CA GLU A 59 -26.16 0.93 11.16
C GLU A 59 -25.21 0.72 12.34
N THR A 60 -23.94 1.11 12.21
CA THR A 60 -23.06 1.34 13.36
C THR A 60 -21.80 2.05 12.91
N GLU A 61 -21.36 2.98 13.75
CA GLU A 61 -20.12 3.76 13.70
C GLU A 61 -18.89 2.86 13.46
N ARG A 62 -18.59 2.52 12.21
CA ARG A 62 -17.48 1.61 11.86
C ARG A 62 -16.31 2.38 11.28
N GLN A 63 -15.15 2.17 11.90
CA GLN A 63 -13.85 2.53 11.35
C GLN A 63 -13.27 1.29 10.70
N TRP A 64 -13.17 1.31 9.37
CA TRP A 64 -12.50 0.25 8.63
C TRP A 64 -11.06 0.66 8.37
N VAL A 65 -10.12 -0.11 8.90
CA VAL A 65 -8.70 -0.01 8.59
C VAL A 65 -8.39 -1.20 7.68
N TRP A 66 -7.64 -1.04 6.59
CA TRP A 66 -7.57 -2.03 5.47
C TRP A 66 -6.18 -2.66 5.30
N LEU A 67 -6.07 -3.96 4.97
CA LEU A 67 -4.74 -4.62 4.89
C LEU A 67 -4.48 -5.74 3.87
N ALA A 68 -3.24 -5.67 3.36
CA ALA A 68 -2.24 -6.72 3.46
C ALA A 68 -1.10 -6.31 4.43
N THR A 69 -0.81 -7.13 5.46
CA THR A 69 0.37 -6.93 6.32
C THR A 69 1.60 -7.48 5.63
N SER A 70 2.65 -6.69 5.49
CA SER A 70 3.94 -7.21 5.01
C SER A 70 5.11 -6.46 5.65
N SER A 71 6.05 -7.20 6.23
CA SER A 71 7.38 -6.66 6.53
C SER A 71 8.10 -6.28 5.24
N PHE A 72 9.16 -5.48 5.34
CA PHE A 72 9.96 -5.14 4.16
C PHE A 72 10.55 -6.39 3.48
N ALA A 73 10.92 -7.40 4.26
CA ALA A 73 11.38 -8.68 3.72
C ALA A 73 10.27 -9.43 2.94
N GLN A 74 9.05 -9.48 3.48
CA GLN A 74 7.90 -10.07 2.79
C GLN A 74 7.53 -9.29 1.53
N LEU A 75 7.59 -7.96 1.60
CA LEU A 75 7.40 -7.09 0.44
C LEU A 75 8.43 -7.42 -0.64
N SER A 76 9.72 -7.49 -0.29
CA SER A 76 10.78 -7.85 -1.22
C SER A 76 10.58 -9.23 -1.84
N GLN A 77 10.11 -10.21 -1.05
CA GLN A 77 9.79 -11.55 -1.56
C GLN A 77 8.59 -11.52 -2.52
N ALA A 78 7.57 -10.71 -2.25
CA ALA A 78 6.43 -10.53 -3.15
C ALA A 78 6.87 -9.88 -4.47
N PHE A 79 7.76 -8.88 -4.42
CA PHE A 79 8.41 -8.30 -5.59
C PHE A 79 9.19 -9.35 -6.39
N GLU A 80 9.97 -10.20 -5.72
CA GLU A 80 10.75 -11.24 -6.40
C GLU A 80 9.86 -12.29 -7.08
N LYS A 81 8.80 -12.76 -6.40
CA LYS A 81 7.83 -13.69 -6.96
C LYS A 81 7.05 -13.12 -8.15
N ALA A 82 6.73 -11.83 -8.11
CA ALA A 82 5.92 -11.17 -9.13
C ALA A 82 6.77 -10.69 -10.33
N THR A 83 7.99 -10.20 -10.07
CA THR A 83 8.81 -9.47 -11.05
C THR A 83 10.09 -10.20 -11.45
N GLY A 84 10.49 -11.22 -10.69
CA GLY A 84 11.80 -11.88 -10.82
C GLY A 84 12.96 -11.10 -10.16
N GLN A 85 12.69 -9.94 -9.55
CA GLN A 85 13.69 -9.13 -8.84
C GLN A 85 13.18 -8.68 -7.47
N PRO A 86 14.04 -8.59 -6.44
CA PRO A 86 13.64 -8.08 -5.13
C PRO A 86 13.26 -6.59 -5.20
N ALA A 87 12.64 -6.09 -4.13
CA ALA A 87 12.23 -4.69 -4.02
C ALA A 87 13.46 -3.76 -4.17
N GLY A 88 13.56 -3.09 -5.32
CA GLY A 88 14.70 -2.23 -5.64
C GLY A 88 14.79 -1.03 -4.71
N THR A 89 15.89 -0.95 -3.94
CA THR A 89 16.22 0.21 -3.09
C THR A 89 17.33 1.05 -3.74
N THR A 90 17.55 2.24 -3.21
CA THR A 90 18.58 3.19 -3.64
C THR A 90 19.44 3.60 -2.43
N PHE A 91 20.19 4.70 -2.56
CA PHE A 91 21.07 5.22 -1.53
C PHE A 91 20.26 5.66 -0.29
N SER A 92 20.64 5.13 0.87
CA SER A 92 20.05 5.52 2.17
C SER A 92 20.09 7.01 2.45
N LEU A 93 21.06 7.74 1.88
CA LEU A 93 21.13 9.20 2.00
C LEU A 93 19.91 9.89 1.40
N LEU A 94 19.42 9.40 0.25
CA LEU A 94 18.22 9.95 -0.40
C LEU A 94 16.95 9.65 0.40
N GLY A 95 16.86 8.45 1.00
CA GLY A 95 15.76 8.11 1.90
C GLY A 95 15.74 8.99 3.16
N LYS A 96 16.91 9.29 3.73
CA LYS A 96 17.07 10.22 4.86
C LYS A 96 16.74 11.66 4.48
N ALA A 97 17.20 12.12 3.32
CA ALA A 97 16.90 13.46 2.81
C ALA A 97 15.39 13.64 2.60
N LEU A 98 14.71 12.67 1.96
CA LEU A 98 13.26 12.69 1.81
C LEU A 98 12.54 12.77 3.16
N LYS A 99 12.99 11.96 4.13
CA LYS A 99 12.41 11.96 5.48
C LYS A 99 12.58 13.29 6.20
N HIS A 100 13.72 13.96 6.03
CA HIS A 100 14.05 15.21 6.71
C HIS A 100 13.42 16.42 6.02
N ASP A 101 13.50 16.49 4.70
CA ASP A 101 13.09 17.65 3.91
C ASP A 101 11.58 17.67 3.65
N VAL A 102 10.93 16.50 3.69
CA VAL A 102 9.46 16.38 3.66
C VAL A 102 8.99 15.98 5.05
N SER A 103 8.84 16.96 5.93
CA SER A 103 8.51 16.77 7.35
C SER A 103 7.26 15.91 7.57
N GLU A 104 6.27 16.03 6.69
CA GLU A 104 5.03 15.24 6.73
C GLU A 104 5.29 13.75 6.48
N MET A 105 6.16 13.41 5.51
CA MET A 105 6.60 12.03 5.27
C MET A 105 7.43 11.51 6.44
N GLY A 106 8.29 12.35 7.02
CA GLY A 106 9.06 12.00 8.21
C GLY A 106 8.18 11.60 9.39
N ILE A 107 7.23 12.47 9.73
CA ILE A 107 6.26 12.25 10.81
C ILE A 107 5.42 11.01 10.52
N MET A 108 4.95 10.84 9.28
CA MET A 108 4.12 9.69 8.88
C MET A 108 4.87 8.36 9.08
N VAL A 109 6.11 8.26 8.62
CA VAL A 109 6.88 7.01 8.74
C VAL A 109 7.30 6.75 10.19
N ASP A 110 7.55 7.80 10.98
CA ASP A 110 7.79 7.67 12.42
C ASP A 110 6.53 7.18 13.15
N LEU A 111 5.35 7.69 12.82
CA LEU A 111 4.07 7.18 13.33
C LEU A 111 3.84 5.71 12.94
N PHE A 112 4.19 5.31 11.71
CA PHE A 112 4.12 3.90 11.30
C PHE A 112 5.07 3.02 12.10
N ARG A 113 6.26 3.52 12.42
CA ARG A 113 7.22 2.80 13.24
C ARG A 113 6.70 2.69 14.67
N ASP A 114 6.18 3.76 15.26
CA ASP A 114 5.90 3.82 16.70
C ASP A 114 4.56 3.18 17.06
N ASP A 115 3.47 3.57 16.40
CA ASP A 115 2.12 3.10 16.71
C ASP A 115 1.66 1.95 15.80
N GLY A 116 2.20 1.91 14.57
CA GLY A 116 1.70 1.03 13.52
C GLY A 116 0.23 1.30 13.19
N TYR A 117 -0.34 0.47 12.33
CA TYR A 117 -1.76 0.52 12.04
C TYR A 117 -2.47 -0.64 12.78
N LYS A 118 -3.67 -0.40 13.32
CA LYS A 118 -4.42 -1.34 14.16
C LYS A 118 -5.55 -2.06 13.41
N ALA A 119 -5.38 -2.38 12.14
CA ALA A 119 -6.45 -3.04 11.41
C ALA A 119 -6.60 -4.53 11.71
N SER A 120 -7.84 -5.00 11.59
CA SER A 120 -8.26 -6.39 11.69
C SER A 120 -8.38 -7.01 10.28
N LEU A 121 -7.45 -7.90 9.93
CA LEU A 121 -7.46 -8.65 8.65
C LEU A 121 -8.63 -9.66 8.50
N PRO A 122 -9.12 -10.34 9.57
CA PRO A 122 -10.21 -11.31 9.45
C PRO A 122 -11.54 -10.70 8.97
N GLU A 123 -11.96 -9.57 9.56
CA GLU A 123 -13.23 -8.91 9.23
C GLU A 123 -13.31 -8.46 7.77
N ILE A 124 -12.17 -8.10 7.18
CA ILE A 124 -12.08 -7.66 5.78
C ILE A 124 -12.26 -8.83 4.83
N ARG A 125 -11.65 -9.98 5.12
CA ARG A 125 -11.76 -11.17 4.25
C ARG A 125 -13.17 -11.75 4.25
N GLU A 126 -13.91 -11.58 5.34
CA GLU A 126 -15.33 -11.93 5.39
C GLU A 126 -16.18 -11.05 4.46
N LEU A 127 -15.84 -9.77 4.32
CA LEU A 127 -16.58 -8.80 3.50
C LEU A 127 -16.12 -8.76 2.03
N HIS A 128 -14.83 -8.97 1.80
CA HIS A 128 -14.23 -9.01 0.46
C HIS A 128 -13.23 -10.18 0.39
N PRO A 129 -13.72 -11.41 0.13
CA PRO A 129 -12.88 -12.60 0.03
C PRO A 129 -11.78 -12.49 -1.05
N ASN A 130 -12.01 -11.66 -2.06
CA ASN A 130 -11.11 -11.41 -3.19
C ASN A 130 -10.24 -10.17 -3.00
N VAL A 131 -9.99 -9.74 -1.75
CA VAL A 131 -9.10 -8.61 -1.46
C VAL A 131 -7.75 -8.76 -2.14
N THR A 132 -7.25 -7.67 -2.71
CA THR A 132 -6.08 -7.71 -3.55
C THR A 132 -4.83 -7.90 -2.69
N THR A 133 -4.12 -8.99 -2.93
CA THR A 133 -2.82 -9.22 -2.27
C THR A 133 -1.72 -8.40 -2.95
N MET A 134 -0.64 -8.10 -2.23
CA MET A 134 0.52 -7.41 -2.79
C MET A 134 1.08 -8.10 -4.04
N GLU A 135 1.14 -9.44 -4.04
CA GLU A 135 1.60 -10.20 -5.21
C GLU A 135 0.63 -10.04 -6.39
N THR A 136 -0.67 -10.16 -6.16
CA THR A 136 -1.70 -9.97 -7.18
C THR A 136 -1.62 -8.57 -7.80
N TRP A 137 -1.53 -7.54 -6.94
CA TRP A 137 -1.42 -6.14 -7.39
C TRP A 137 -0.16 -5.92 -8.24
N LEU A 138 0.99 -6.43 -7.79
CA LEU A 138 2.25 -6.33 -8.54
C LEU A 138 2.15 -7.01 -9.91
N ARG A 139 1.58 -8.22 -9.99
CA ARG A 139 1.41 -8.96 -11.26
C ARG A 139 0.51 -8.21 -12.24
N GLU A 140 -0.57 -7.61 -11.76
CA GLU A 140 -1.51 -6.82 -12.57
C GLU A 140 -0.84 -5.54 -13.09
N CYS A 141 -0.21 -4.75 -12.21
CA CYS A 141 0.45 -3.49 -12.54
C CYS A 141 1.62 -3.69 -13.52
N ILE A 142 2.38 -4.79 -13.39
CA ILE A 142 3.47 -5.14 -14.33
C ILE A 142 2.95 -5.57 -15.69
N ARG A 143 1.88 -6.39 -15.75
CA ARG A 143 1.30 -6.86 -17.02
C ARG A 143 0.83 -5.71 -17.89
N GLN A 144 0.21 -4.69 -17.30
CA GLN A 144 -0.25 -3.52 -18.03
C GLN A 144 0.91 -2.72 -18.65
N THR A 145 2.09 -2.74 -18.04
CA THR A 145 3.30 -2.09 -18.57
C THR A 145 3.84 -2.81 -19.82
N HIS A 146 3.67 -4.13 -19.94
CA HIS A 146 4.17 -4.93 -21.07
C HIS A 146 3.24 -4.95 -22.30
N VAL A 147 1.92 -4.81 -22.10
CA VAL A 147 0.94 -4.92 -23.20
C VAL A 147 0.87 -3.64 -24.05
N ILE A 148 1.20 -2.48 -23.49
CA ILE A 148 0.87 -1.18 -24.12
C ILE A 148 2.04 -0.58 -24.92
N GLY A 149 3.27 -1.06 -24.81
CA GLY A 149 4.41 -0.58 -25.64
C GLY A 149 4.70 0.93 -25.55
N ARG A 150 4.05 1.66 -24.64
CA ARG A 150 4.32 3.08 -24.37
C ARG A 150 5.41 3.21 -23.31
N PRO A 151 6.31 4.20 -23.42
CA PRO A 151 7.13 4.61 -22.29
C PRO A 151 6.18 4.98 -21.14
N SER A 152 6.46 4.40 -19.98
CA SER A 152 5.72 4.60 -18.73
C SER A 152 5.51 6.09 -18.47
N VAL A 153 4.31 6.59 -18.71
CA VAL A 153 3.86 7.84 -18.11
C VAL A 153 3.59 7.50 -16.65
N GLU A 154 4.40 8.08 -15.77
CA GLU A 154 4.34 7.86 -14.32
C GLU A 154 2.92 8.16 -13.81
N GLY A 155 2.19 7.14 -13.35
CA GLY A 155 1.02 7.31 -12.49
C GLY A 155 -0.35 6.83 -12.98
N GLU A 156 -0.54 6.45 -14.25
CA GLU A 156 -1.92 6.27 -14.77
C GLU A 156 -2.48 4.84 -14.80
N ASN A 157 -1.66 3.79 -14.64
CA ASN A 157 -2.08 2.41 -14.99
C ASN A 157 -2.24 1.43 -13.82
N CYS A 158 -2.22 1.86 -12.56
CA CYS A 158 -2.32 0.91 -11.43
C CYS A 158 -3.47 1.17 -10.45
N SER A 159 -4.34 2.14 -10.76
CA SER A 159 -5.53 2.53 -9.98
C SER A 159 -6.83 1.98 -10.56
#